data_AF-A0A7R9WY60-F1
#
_entry.id   AF-A0A7R9WY60-F1
#
_cell.length_a   1.000
_cell.length_b   1.000
_cell.length_c   1.000
_cell.angle_alpha   90.00
_cell.angle_beta   90.00
_cell.angle_gamma   90.00
#
_symmetry.space_group_name_H-M   'P 1'
#
loop_
_entity.id
_entity.type
_entity.pdbx_description
1 polymer ?
#
loop_
_entity_poly.entity_id
_entity_poly.type
_entity_poly.pdbx_seq_one_letter_code
_entity_poly.pdbx_strand_id
1 'polypeptide(L)'
;HSHIIGLTLRVGRHVSGNAAMIADLLLNHPNSKDTMPPSILFLGEPGSGKTTAIRDVTRVLADRNNVVIIDTSNEIAGDGDLPHPCVGHARRLMVPTPNAQASVMVECVQNHTPHAMVLDEIGRKQEVDATRSCKNRGVRFVASAHGDLRQLVNNPKLVGLLGGIQSVILSDVEARKGPQSNESAAIVKVKRERSEQPVFDVIVELSRNSFNQWRVITDVATAVDATLNAKAFDYEQRTRDPTTGEMTVELKKNDGH
;
A
#
# COMPACT_ATOMS: atom_id res chain seq x y z
N HIS A 1 -43.12 3.25 -20.26
CA HIS A 1 -42.80 2.32 -19.16
C HIS A 1 -41.34 1.94 -19.25
N SER A 2 -40.54 2.29 -18.25
CA SER A 2 -39.11 1.96 -18.20
C SER A 2 -38.96 0.52 -17.74
N HIS A 3 -38.76 -0.41 -18.68
CA HIS A 3 -38.44 -1.80 -18.36
C HIS A 3 -37.06 -1.86 -17.72
N ILE A 4 -37.00 -2.20 -16.43
CA ILE A 4 -35.74 -2.52 -15.75
C ILE A 4 -35.25 -3.86 -16.33
N ILE A 5 -34.10 -3.84 -16.99
CA ILE A 5 -33.52 -4.99 -17.72
C ILE A 5 -32.50 -5.79 -16.87
N GLY A 6 -32.17 -5.31 -15.66
CA GLY A 6 -31.27 -6.01 -14.75
C GLY A 6 -31.03 -5.26 -13.43
N LEU A 7 -30.62 -6.00 -12.40
CA LEU A 7 -30.24 -5.51 -11.08
C LEU A 7 -28.84 -6.04 -10.74
N THR A 8 -27.93 -5.15 -10.35
CA THR A 8 -26.64 -5.54 -9.74
C THR A 8 -26.75 -5.34 -8.24
N LEU A 9 -26.71 -6.42 -7.46
CA LEU A 9 -26.71 -6.37 -6.00
C LEU A 9 -25.33 -6.77 -5.48
N ARG A 10 -24.68 -5.87 -4.73
CA ARG A 10 -23.40 -6.15 -4.07
C ARG A 10 -23.61 -6.37 -2.59
N VAL A 11 -23.48 -7.63 -2.15
CA VAL A 11 -23.54 -7.96 -0.72
C VAL A 11 -22.13 -7.95 -0.16
N GLY A 12 -21.80 -6.95 0.66
CA GLY A 12 -20.53 -6.88 1.36
C GLY A 12 -20.42 -7.96 2.42
N ARG A 13 -19.79 -9.10 2.11
CA ARG A 13 -19.41 -10.09 3.14
C ARG A 13 -18.19 -9.58 3.90
N HIS A 14 -18.27 -9.55 5.23
CA HIS A 14 -17.13 -9.28 6.10
C HIS A 14 -16.46 -10.60 6.48
N VAL A 15 -15.14 -10.68 6.29
CA VAL A 15 -14.33 -11.83 6.69
C VAL A 15 -13.33 -11.34 7.74
N SER A 16 -13.61 -11.65 9.00
CA SER A 16 -12.73 -11.32 10.12
C SER A 16 -11.47 -12.20 10.14
N GLY A 17 -10.40 -11.71 10.77
CA GLY A 17 -9.18 -12.47 11.04
C GLY A 17 -8.08 -12.32 9.99
N ASN A 18 -8.31 -11.56 8.91
CA ASN A 18 -7.27 -11.23 7.95
C ASN A 18 -6.22 -10.29 8.54
N ALA A 19 -6.63 -9.37 9.41
CA ALA A 19 -5.71 -8.47 10.10
C ALA A 19 -4.67 -9.24 10.94
N ALA A 20 -4.98 -10.47 11.39
CA ALA A 20 -4.05 -11.32 12.12
C ALA A 20 -2.77 -11.65 11.33
N MET A 21 -2.84 -11.66 9.98
CA MET A 21 -1.67 -11.88 9.10
C MET A 21 -0.58 -10.82 9.27
N ILE A 22 -0.93 -9.63 9.76
CA ILE A 22 -0.03 -8.50 9.90
C ILE A 22 -0.22 -7.78 11.25
N ALA A 23 -0.78 -8.45 12.26
CA ALA A 23 -1.17 -7.82 13.51
C ALA A 23 0.01 -7.22 14.29
N ASP A 24 1.16 -7.89 14.24
CA ASP A 24 2.45 -7.36 14.70
C ASP A 24 2.76 -6.02 14.03
N LEU A 25 2.74 -5.94 12.70
CA LEU A 25 3.02 -4.70 11.95
C LEU A 25 1.96 -3.60 12.17
N LEU A 26 0.72 -4.00 12.46
CA LEU A 26 -0.39 -3.07 12.70
C LEU A 26 -0.33 -2.42 14.09
N LEU A 27 -0.07 -3.23 15.13
CA LEU A 27 -0.28 -2.85 16.53
C LEU A 27 1.02 -2.65 17.31
N ASN A 28 2.12 -3.30 16.93
CA ASN A 28 3.37 -3.32 17.68
C ASN A 28 4.58 -3.08 16.77
N HIS A 29 5.28 -1.95 16.89
CA HIS A 29 6.66 -1.92 16.41
C HIS A 29 7.56 -2.46 17.54
N PRO A 30 8.24 -3.62 17.37
CA PRO A 30 8.98 -4.28 18.46
C PRO A 30 10.13 -3.45 19.03
N ASN A 31 10.58 -2.38 18.35
CA ASN A 31 11.79 -1.64 18.72
C ASN A 31 11.60 -0.15 19.02
N SER A 32 10.39 0.36 19.29
CA SER A 32 10.30 1.78 19.67
C SER A 32 9.01 2.13 20.37
N LYS A 33 9.13 2.67 21.58
CA LYS A 33 8.06 3.43 22.24
C LYS A 33 7.79 4.77 21.56
N ASP A 34 8.62 5.17 20.59
CA ASP A 34 8.68 6.54 20.04
C ASP A 34 8.54 6.64 18.50
N THR A 35 8.45 5.54 17.74
CA THR A 35 8.17 5.60 16.29
C THR A 35 6.74 5.23 15.99
N MET A 36 6.10 6.05 15.15
CA MET A 36 4.79 5.74 14.61
C MET A 36 4.79 4.36 13.93
N PRO A 37 3.71 3.58 14.10
CA PRO A 37 3.52 2.34 13.34
C PRO A 37 3.58 2.56 11.82
N PRO A 38 4.05 1.56 11.05
CA PRO A 38 4.29 1.70 9.62
C PRO A 38 3.00 1.95 8.83
N SER A 39 3.11 2.79 7.79
CA SER A 39 2.10 2.86 6.71
C SER A 39 2.17 1.59 5.85
N ILE A 40 1.02 1.02 5.50
CA ILE A 40 0.91 -0.27 4.79
C ILE A 40 0.19 -0.08 3.46
N LEU A 41 0.81 -0.54 2.36
CA LEU A 41 0.20 -0.58 1.04
C LEU A 41 -0.11 -2.03 0.64
N PHE A 42 -1.39 -2.30 0.38
CA PHE A 42 -1.85 -3.56 -0.17
C PHE A 42 -1.77 -3.54 -1.69
N LEU A 43 -1.05 -4.50 -2.24
CA LEU A 43 -0.83 -4.66 -3.68
C LEU A 43 -1.48 -5.97 -4.15
N GLY A 44 -1.85 -6.01 -5.42
CA GLY A 44 -2.43 -7.20 -6.06
C GLY A 44 -3.43 -6.87 -7.16
N GLU A 45 -3.72 -7.87 -7.97
CA GLU A 45 -4.70 -7.79 -9.07
C GLU A 45 -6.14 -7.55 -8.55
N PRO A 46 -7.06 -7.10 -9.42
CA PRO A 46 -8.49 -7.10 -9.12
C PRO A 46 -8.96 -8.47 -8.60
N GLY A 47 -9.73 -8.46 -7.50
CA GLY A 47 -10.24 -9.70 -6.88
C GLY A 47 -9.23 -10.48 -6.03
N SER A 48 -8.04 -9.94 -5.73
CA SER A 48 -7.08 -10.60 -4.82
C SER A 48 -7.45 -10.53 -3.34
N GLY A 49 -8.49 -9.77 -2.97
CA GLY A 49 -8.98 -9.65 -1.59
C GLY A 49 -8.48 -8.43 -0.81
N LYS A 50 -7.85 -7.44 -1.46
CA LYS A 50 -7.32 -6.21 -0.84
C LYS A 50 -8.36 -5.49 0.03
N THR A 51 -9.54 -5.17 -0.54
CA THR A 51 -10.63 -4.50 0.19
C THR A 51 -11.09 -5.30 1.41
N THR A 52 -11.16 -6.64 1.29
CA THR A 52 -11.51 -7.52 2.42
C THR A 52 -10.48 -7.47 3.53
N ALA A 53 -9.18 -7.44 3.19
CA ALA A 53 -8.11 -7.26 4.16
C ALA A 53 -8.19 -5.86 4.80
N ILE A 54 -8.32 -4.81 4.00
CA ILE A 54 -8.39 -3.42 4.47
C ILE A 54 -9.55 -3.20 5.43
N ARG A 55 -10.75 -3.75 5.17
CA ARG A 55 -11.89 -3.64 6.09
C ARG A 55 -11.57 -4.18 7.48
N ASP A 56 -11.01 -5.39 7.56
CA ASP A 56 -10.69 -6.03 8.84
C ASP A 56 -9.53 -5.32 9.55
N VAL A 57 -8.53 -4.85 8.79
CA VAL A 57 -7.43 -4.03 9.31
C VAL A 57 -7.95 -2.71 9.88
N THR A 58 -8.87 -2.05 9.18
CA THR A 58 -9.51 -0.80 9.60
C THR A 58 -10.21 -0.96 10.93
N ARG A 59 -10.99 -2.04 11.07
CA ARG A 59 -11.68 -2.40 12.32
C ARG A 59 -10.71 -2.49 13.49
N VAL A 60 -9.63 -3.25 13.33
CA VAL A 60 -8.61 -3.45 14.37
C VAL A 60 -7.87 -2.15 14.70
N LEU A 61 -7.57 -1.31 13.70
CA LEU A 61 -6.91 -0.04 13.92
C LEU A 61 -7.81 0.97 14.64
N ALA A 62 -9.11 0.99 14.33
CA ALA A 62 -10.08 1.95 14.86
C ALA A 62 -10.38 1.75 16.35
N ASP A 63 -10.10 0.58 16.91
CA ASP A 63 -10.28 0.32 18.35
C ASP A 63 -9.37 1.18 19.23
N ARG A 64 -8.24 1.67 18.70
CA ARG A 64 -7.23 2.42 19.46
C ARG A 64 -6.82 3.75 18.84
N ASN A 65 -7.27 4.03 17.62
CA ASN A 65 -6.80 5.19 16.85
C ASN A 65 -7.97 5.96 16.26
N ASN A 66 -7.78 7.28 16.11
CA ASN A 66 -8.64 8.10 15.28
C ASN A 66 -8.42 7.73 13.81
N VAL A 67 -9.21 6.79 13.31
CA VAL A 67 -9.16 6.30 11.92
C VAL A 67 -10.24 6.98 11.10
N VAL A 68 -9.85 7.51 9.94
CA VAL A 68 -10.79 8.06 8.95
C VAL A 68 -10.62 7.32 7.63
N ILE A 69 -11.72 6.77 7.12
CA ILE A 69 -11.80 6.13 5.81
C ILE A 69 -12.19 7.19 4.78
N ILE A 70 -11.40 7.30 3.72
CA ILE A 70 -11.74 8.08 2.52
C ILE A 70 -12.34 7.09 1.52
N ASP A 71 -13.68 7.06 1.42
CA ASP A 71 -14.41 6.02 0.70
C ASP A 71 -15.03 6.58 -0.58
N THR A 72 -14.40 6.29 -1.72
CA THR A 72 -14.80 6.81 -3.04
C THR A 72 -15.84 5.94 -3.73
N SER A 73 -15.80 4.64 -3.49
CA SER A 73 -16.64 3.63 -4.14
C SER A 73 -17.64 3.00 -3.17
N ASN A 74 -17.68 3.49 -1.92
CA ASN A 74 -18.41 2.89 -0.79
C ASN A 74 -18.03 1.42 -0.52
N GLU A 75 -16.83 1.03 -0.97
CA GLU A 75 -16.37 -0.35 -0.92
C GLU A 75 -15.88 -0.74 0.46
N ILE A 76 -15.43 0.19 1.30
CA ILE A 76 -14.93 -0.17 2.63
C ILE A 76 -16.09 -0.20 3.62
N ALA A 77 -16.87 0.87 3.66
CA ALA A 77 -17.87 1.11 4.69
C ALA A 77 -19.32 0.97 4.21
N GLY A 78 -19.56 0.59 2.96
CA GLY A 78 -20.90 0.34 2.41
C GLY A 78 -21.66 1.61 2.02
N ASP A 79 -22.82 1.44 1.38
CA ASP A 79 -23.59 2.53 0.76
C ASP A 79 -24.52 3.31 1.70
N GLY A 80 -24.75 2.84 2.93
CA GLY A 80 -25.64 3.51 3.89
C GLY A 80 -25.02 4.77 4.49
N ASP A 81 -25.83 5.70 5.00
CA ASP A 81 -25.37 6.93 5.67
C ASP A 81 -24.52 6.65 6.91
N LEU A 82 -24.84 5.58 7.62
CA LEU A 82 -24.02 5.04 8.71
C LEU A 82 -23.00 4.05 8.14
N PRO A 83 -21.71 4.17 8.49
CA PRO A 83 -20.70 3.18 8.12
C PRO A 83 -21.10 1.78 8.56
N HIS A 84 -20.88 0.80 7.70
CA HIS A 84 -21.14 -0.61 8.00
C HIS A 84 -20.34 -1.04 9.24
N PRO A 85 -20.92 -1.80 10.20
CA PRO A 85 -20.23 -2.18 11.45
C PRO A 85 -18.91 -2.95 11.28
N CYS A 86 -18.63 -3.44 10.07
CA CYS A 86 -17.39 -4.15 9.75
C CYS A 86 -16.14 -3.28 9.89
N VAL A 87 -16.26 -1.95 9.89
CA VAL A 87 -15.11 -1.03 10.05
C VAL A 87 -14.90 -0.57 11.49
N GLY A 88 -15.66 -1.13 12.45
CA GLY A 88 -15.55 -0.76 13.86
C GLY A 88 -15.86 0.71 14.12
N HIS A 89 -15.01 1.38 14.90
CA HIS A 89 -15.16 2.79 15.27
C HIS A 89 -14.64 3.80 14.24
N ALA A 90 -14.21 3.34 13.05
CA ALA A 90 -13.67 4.21 12.03
C ALA A 90 -14.73 5.21 11.54
N ARG A 91 -14.34 6.49 11.41
CA ARG A 91 -15.16 7.50 10.75
C ARG A 91 -15.02 7.37 9.24
N ARG A 92 -16.03 7.80 8.50
CA ARG A 92 -16.03 7.78 7.03
C ARG A 92 -16.23 9.18 6.48
N LEU A 93 -15.41 9.53 5.50
CA LEU A 93 -15.67 10.62 4.57
C LEU A 93 -15.99 10.00 3.20
N MET A 94 -17.22 10.16 2.76
CA MET A 94 -17.64 9.76 1.41
C MET A 94 -17.10 10.74 0.40
N VAL A 95 -16.47 10.23 -0.66
CA VAL A 95 -15.96 11.09 -1.74
C VAL A 95 -17.03 11.18 -2.83
N PRO A 96 -17.51 12.39 -3.19
CA PRO A 96 -18.59 12.54 -4.17
C PRO A 96 -18.25 12.04 -5.56
N THR A 97 -16.97 12.14 -5.96
CA THR A 97 -16.47 11.65 -7.24
C THR A 97 -15.02 11.18 -7.09
N PRO A 98 -14.55 10.24 -7.93
CA PRO A 98 -13.15 9.80 -7.85
C PRO A 98 -12.11 10.90 -8.02
N ASN A 99 -12.44 11.98 -8.74
CA ASN A 99 -11.54 13.12 -8.92
C ASN A 99 -11.42 13.99 -7.65
N ALA A 100 -12.38 13.91 -6.73
CA ALA A 100 -12.37 14.66 -5.48
C ALA A 100 -11.59 13.96 -4.35
N GLN A 101 -11.12 12.72 -4.54
CA GLN A 101 -10.47 11.95 -3.48
C GLN A 101 -9.26 12.69 -2.89
N ALA A 102 -8.40 13.26 -3.74
CA ALA A 102 -7.22 14.00 -3.31
C ALA A 102 -7.56 15.24 -2.45
N SER A 103 -8.59 16.01 -2.81
CA SER A 103 -9.00 17.17 -2.01
C SER A 103 -9.64 16.75 -0.68
N VAL A 104 -10.45 15.68 -0.69
CA VAL A 104 -11.07 15.14 0.54
C VAL A 104 -10.00 14.58 1.49
N MET A 105 -8.92 13.99 0.98
CA MET A 105 -7.78 13.59 1.83
C MET A 105 -7.15 14.79 2.54
N VAL A 106 -6.92 15.89 1.82
CA VAL A 106 -6.34 17.11 2.41
C VAL A 106 -7.27 17.72 3.45
N GLU A 107 -8.56 17.81 3.14
CA GLU A 107 -9.60 18.28 4.06
C GLU A 107 -9.67 17.42 5.32
N CYS A 108 -9.59 16.10 5.17
CA CYS A 108 -9.56 15.16 6.28
C CYS A 108 -8.43 15.49 7.25
N VAL A 109 -7.22 15.75 6.76
CA VAL A 109 -6.10 16.13 7.62
C VAL A 109 -6.33 17.45 8.32
N GLN A 110 -6.92 18.43 7.63
CA GLN A 110 -7.18 19.77 8.17
C GLN A 110 -8.26 19.79 9.26
N ASN A 111 -9.32 19.00 9.09
CA ASN A 111 -10.51 19.09 9.93
C ASN A 111 -10.67 17.95 10.93
N HIS A 112 -10.07 16.78 10.67
CA HIS A 112 -10.28 15.57 11.46
C HIS A 112 -9.04 15.07 12.20
N THR A 113 -7.86 15.62 11.89
CA THR A 113 -6.54 15.26 12.46
C THR A 113 -6.41 13.75 12.69
N PRO A 114 -6.55 12.92 11.63
CA PRO A 114 -6.56 11.48 11.77
C PRO A 114 -5.20 10.95 12.21
N HIS A 115 -5.18 9.97 13.12
CA HIS A 115 -3.96 9.20 13.39
C HIS A 115 -3.64 8.28 12.21
N ALA A 116 -4.69 7.71 11.58
CA ALA A 116 -4.55 6.91 10.38
C ALA A 116 -5.65 7.23 9.36
N MET A 117 -5.26 7.26 8.09
CA MET A 117 -6.16 7.40 6.96
C MET A 117 -6.21 6.08 6.17
N VAL A 118 -7.41 5.61 5.91
CA VAL A 118 -7.65 4.38 5.14
C VAL A 118 -8.26 4.73 3.79
N LEU A 119 -7.73 4.17 2.72
CA LEU A 119 -8.26 4.31 1.36
C LEU A 119 -8.40 2.94 0.72
N ASP A 120 -9.44 2.76 -0.11
CA ASP A 120 -9.59 1.49 -0.83
C ASP A 120 -8.53 1.38 -1.94
N GLU A 121 -8.36 2.43 -2.74
CA GLU A 121 -7.41 2.43 -3.84
C GLU A 121 -6.79 3.81 -4.07
N ILE A 122 -5.49 3.83 -4.36
CA ILE A 122 -4.76 4.98 -4.90
C ILE A 122 -4.35 4.65 -6.34
N GLY A 123 -4.94 5.37 -7.30
CA GLY A 123 -4.80 5.10 -8.73
C GLY A 123 -4.40 6.31 -9.58
N ARG A 124 -4.42 7.53 -9.02
CA ARG A 124 -4.18 8.77 -9.77
C ARG A 124 -3.00 9.57 -9.21
N LYS A 125 -2.35 10.35 -10.08
CA LYS A 125 -1.20 11.18 -9.70
C LYS A 125 -1.55 12.20 -8.60
N GLN A 126 -2.72 12.82 -8.69
CA GLN A 126 -3.19 13.79 -7.69
C GLN A 126 -3.36 13.15 -6.30
N GLU A 127 -3.80 11.89 -6.24
CA GLU A 127 -3.93 11.14 -4.99
C GLU A 127 -2.55 10.82 -4.41
N VAL A 128 -1.57 10.47 -5.26
CA VAL A 128 -0.19 10.26 -4.82
C VAL A 128 0.40 11.53 -4.20
N ASP A 129 0.23 12.67 -4.87
CA ASP A 129 0.72 13.96 -4.38
C ASP A 129 0.03 14.34 -3.06
N ALA A 130 -1.28 14.13 -2.94
CA ALA A 130 -2.02 14.32 -1.69
C ALA A 130 -1.55 13.37 -0.58
N THR A 131 -1.31 12.10 -0.90
CA THR A 131 -0.82 11.09 0.07
C THR A 131 0.54 11.51 0.64
N ARG A 132 1.46 11.94 -0.23
CA ARG A 132 2.79 12.45 0.19
C ARG A 132 2.65 13.67 1.10
N SER A 133 1.82 14.64 0.71
CA SER A 133 1.57 15.84 1.53
C SER A 133 1.01 15.49 2.91
N CYS A 134 0.06 14.56 2.97
CA CYS A 134 -0.55 14.12 4.22
C CYS A 134 0.41 13.29 5.09
N LYS A 135 1.24 12.42 4.50
CA LYS A 135 2.26 11.64 5.21
C LYS A 135 3.29 12.57 5.87
N ASN A 136 3.69 13.65 5.18
CA ASN A 136 4.58 14.67 5.74
C ASN A 136 3.97 15.44 6.94
N ARG A 137 2.65 15.37 7.13
CA ARG A 137 1.94 15.90 8.30
C ARG A 137 1.78 14.85 9.42
N GLY A 138 2.44 13.71 9.30
CA GLY A 138 2.43 12.65 10.32
C GLY A 138 1.22 11.71 10.26
N VAL A 139 0.50 11.65 9.15
CA VAL A 139 -0.63 10.72 9.01
C VAL A 139 -0.13 9.34 8.59
N ARG A 140 -0.53 8.30 9.34
CA ARG A 140 -0.33 6.89 8.94
C ARG A 140 -1.32 6.52 7.84
N PHE A 141 -0.86 5.74 6.85
CA PHE A 141 -1.71 5.29 5.74
C PHE A 141 -1.92 3.78 5.75
N VAL A 142 -3.15 3.37 5.44
CA VAL A 142 -3.47 2.03 4.96
C VAL A 142 -4.21 2.20 3.65
N ALA A 143 -3.65 1.71 2.55
CA ALA A 143 -4.28 1.85 1.25
C ALA A 143 -4.05 0.62 0.38
N SER A 144 -4.72 0.56 -0.77
CA SER A 144 -4.38 -0.40 -1.81
C SER A 144 -4.01 0.26 -3.14
N ALA A 145 -3.31 -0.49 -3.99
CA ALA A 145 -3.11 -0.18 -5.39
C ALA A 145 -3.08 -1.46 -6.23
N HIS A 146 -3.24 -1.31 -7.54
CA HIS A 146 -3.14 -2.43 -8.48
C HIS A 146 -1.69 -2.78 -8.81
N GLY A 147 -1.46 -4.09 -8.95
CA GLY A 147 -0.18 -4.67 -9.37
C GLY A 147 0.69 -5.13 -8.22
N ASP A 148 1.96 -5.39 -8.48
CA ASP A 148 3.00 -5.74 -7.50
C ASP A 148 4.05 -4.62 -7.37
N LEU A 149 5.06 -4.78 -6.50
CA LEU A 149 6.13 -3.80 -6.32
C LEU A 149 6.84 -3.48 -7.64
N ARG A 150 7.14 -4.47 -8.48
CA ARG A 150 7.88 -4.29 -9.73
C ARG A 150 7.06 -3.47 -10.73
N GLN A 151 5.77 -3.74 -10.84
CA GLN A 151 4.85 -2.97 -11.67
C GLN A 151 4.71 -1.54 -11.15
N LEU A 152 4.64 -1.35 -9.84
CA LEU A 152 4.51 -0.04 -9.20
C LEU A 152 5.76 0.83 -9.40
N VAL A 153 6.96 0.25 -9.32
CA VAL A 153 8.26 0.91 -9.63
C VAL A 153 8.31 1.46 -11.06
N ASN A 154 7.64 0.79 -12.00
CA ASN A 154 7.60 1.19 -13.40
C ASN A 154 6.35 2.01 -13.77
N ASN A 155 5.46 2.29 -12.81
CA ASN A 155 4.26 3.06 -13.05
C ASN A 155 4.51 4.57 -12.82
N PRO A 156 4.58 5.41 -13.87
CA PRO A 156 4.93 6.83 -13.73
C PRO A 156 3.91 7.64 -12.92
N LYS A 157 2.66 7.16 -12.78
CA LYS A 157 1.63 7.82 -11.98
C LYS A 157 1.79 7.51 -10.49
N LEU A 158 2.16 6.27 -10.16
CA LEU A 158 2.11 5.73 -8.80
C LEU A 158 3.47 5.57 -8.12
N VAL A 159 4.57 5.64 -8.87
CA VAL A 159 5.94 5.53 -8.33
C VAL A 159 6.25 6.57 -7.24
N GLY A 160 5.52 7.69 -7.19
CA GLY A 160 5.62 8.65 -6.09
C GLY A 160 5.26 8.08 -4.71
N LEU A 161 4.46 7.01 -4.64
CA LEU A 161 4.20 6.27 -3.39
C LEU A 161 5.44 5.54 -2.88
N LEU A 162 6.37 5.21 -3.78
CA LEU A 162 7.63 4.51 -3.52
C LEU A 162 8.82 5.48 -3.37
N GLY A 163 8.55 6.77 -3.16
CA GLY A 163 9.58 7.81 -3.00
C GLY A 163 9.99 8.50 -4.30
N GLY A 164 9.31 8.19 -5.42
CA GLY A 164 9.63 8.73 -6.74
C GLY A 164 10.96 8.18 -7.28
N ILE A 165 11.12 8.15 -8.60
CA ILE A 165 12.33 7.63 -9.25
C ILE A 165 12.82 8.65 -10.26
N GLN A 166 14.11 8.99 -10.16
CA GLN A 166 14.81 9.91 -11.04
C GLN A 166 15.98 9.22 -11.74
N SER A 167 16.40 9.82 -12.85
CA SER A 167 17.55 9.37 -13.63
C SER A 167 18.71 10.32 -13.40
N VAL A 168 19.84 9.80 -12.89
CA VAL A 168 21.07 10.56 -12.65
C VAL A 168 22.14 10.09 -13.63
N ILE A 169 22.85 11.05 -14.23
CA ILE A 169 24.00 10.78 -15.10
C ILE A 169 25.21 10.47 -14.22
N LEU A 170 25.75 9.25 -14.33
CA LEU A 170 27.00 8.90 -13.66
C LEU A 170 28.18 9.55 -14.38
N SER A 171 29.11 10.11 -13.59
CA SER A 171 30.39 10.60 -14.09
C SER A 171 31.37 9.45 -14.38
N ASP A 172 32.39 9.69 -15.21
CA ASP A 172 33.37 8.67 -15.66
C ASP A 172 34.08 7.92 -14.52
N VAL A 173 34.19 8.53 -13.33
CA VAL A 173 34.84 7.93 -12.16
C VAL A 173 33.95 6.88 -11.48
N GLU A 174 32.64 7.09 -11.45
CA GLU A 174 31.66 6.16 -10.86
C GLU A 174 31.29 5.05 -11.85
N ALA A 175 31.31 5.35 -13.15
CA ALA A 175 31.06 4.39 -14.22
C ALA A 175 32.11 3.27 -14.30
N ARG A 176 33.35 3.54 -13.83
CA ARG A 176 34.48 2.58 -13.76
C ARG A 176 34.38 1.57 -12.61
N LYS A 177 33.57 1.83 -11.57
CA LYS A 177 33.39 0.91 -10.42
C LYS A 177 32.30 -0.15 -10.65
N GLY A 178 31.62 -0.15 -11.79
CA GLY A 178 30.61 -1.16 -12.14
C GLY A 178 31.21 -2.48 -12.67
N PRO A 179 30.48 -3.61 -12.63
CA PRO A 179 31.02 -4.95 -12.86
C PRO A 179 31.44 -5.30 -14.30
N GLN A 180 31.48 -4.32 -15.22
CA GLN A 180 31.83 -4.56 -16.63
C GLN A 180 32.79 -3.46 -17.10
N SER A 181 34.07 -3.68 -16.81
CA SER A 181 35.19 -2.99 -17.43
C SER A 181 35.68 -3.83 -18.61
N ASN A 182 35.11 -3.61 -19.79
CA ASN A 182 35.83 -3.88 -21.04
C ASN A 182 35.84 -2.57 -21.85
N GLU A 183 37.02 -2.27 -22.35
CA GLU A 183 37.44 -1.02 -22.95
C GLU A 183 36.62 -0.65 -24.18
N SER A 184 36.07 0.57 -24.17
CA SER A 184 35.84 1.50 -25.29
C SER A 184 34.47 2.18 -25.21
N ALA A 185 34.49 3.49 -25.44
CA ALA A 185 33.39 4.47 -25.39
C ALA A 185 33.03 5.02 -23.99
N ALA A 186 33.21 6.32 -23.86
CA ALA A 186 32.64 7.16 -22.80
C ALA A 186 31.12 7.05 -22.86
N ILE A 187 30.55 6.11 -22.12
CA ILE A 187 29.11 5.97 -21.97
C ILE A 187 28.76 6.65 -20.66
N VAL A 188 28.16 7.83 -20.77
CA VAL A 188 27.35 8.42 -19.71
C VAL A 188 26.30 7.39 -19.30
N LYS A 189 26.56 6.66 -18.20
CA LYS A 189 25.65 5.65 -17.69
C LYS A 189 24.58 6.37 -16.88
N VAL A 190 23.38 6.49 -17.44
CA VAL A 190 22.21 6.99 -16.71
C VAL A 190 21.77 5.91 -15.72
N LYS A 191 21.84 6.19 -14.44
CA LYS A 191 21.38 5.31 -13.35
C LYS A 191 20.04 5.81 -12.83
N ARG A 192 19.09 4.89 -12.59
CA ARG A 192 17.84 5.19 -11.91
C ARG A 192 18.01 5.05 -10.41
N GLU A 193 17.53 6.01 -9.65
CA GLU A 193 17.52 5.98 -8.19
C GLU A 193 16.26 6.61 -7.64
N ARG A 194 15.94 6.29 -6.38
CA ARG A 194 14.81 6.86 -5.68
C ARG A 194 15.11 8.30 -5.22
N SER A 195 14.13 9.21 -5.36
CA SER A 195 14.31 10.63 -5.04
C SER A 195 14.11 10.96 -3.55
N GLU A 196 13.19 10.26 -2.88
CA GLU A 196 12.77 10.55 -1.50
C GLU A 196 12.40 9.25 -0.75
N GLN A 197 12.06 9.33 0.54
CA GLN A 197 11.53 8.18 1.27
C GLN A 197 10.16 7.73 0.74
N PRO A 198 9.89 6.41 0.68
CA PRO A 198 8.57 5.90 0.36
C PRO A 198 7.51 6.41 1.33
N VAL A 199 6.29 6.58 0.83
CA VAL A 199 5.12 6.91 1.66
C VAL A 199 4.73 5.73 2.55
N PHE A 200 4.92 4.52 2.03
CA PHE A 200 4.60 3.27 2.67
C PHE A 200 5.86 2.57 3.12
N ASP A 201 5.87 2.20 4.40
CA ASP A 201 6.99 1.54 5.04
C ASP A 201 6.93 0.02 4.79
N VAL A 202 5.72 -0.52 4.63
CA VAL A 202 5.43 -1.94 4.38
C VAL A 202 4.55 -2.08 3.14
N ILE A 203 4.85 -3.10 2.31
CA ILE A 203 3.99 -3.56 1.22
C ILE A 203 3.50 -4.98 1.51
N VAL A 204 2.21 -5.23 1.28
CA VAL A 204 1.60 -6.55 1.37
C VAL A 204 1.05 -6.92 0.00
N GLU A 205 1.67 -7.87 -0.69
CA GLU A 205 1.21 -8.36 -1.99
C GLU A 205 0.26 -9.55 -1.81
N LEU A 206 -0.94 -9.43 -2.39
CA LEU A 206 -1.99 -10.43 -2.41
C LEU A 206 -2.17 -10.97 -3.83
N SER A 207 -2.27 -12.28 -3.96
CA SER A 207 -2.51 -12.96 -5.22
C SER A 207 -3.92 -13.54 -5.29
N ARG A 208 -4.49 -13.60 -6.49
CA ARG A 208 -5.77 -14.29 -6.72
C ARG A 208 -5.63 -15.76 -6.32
N ASN A 209 -6.70 -16.33 -5.78
CA ASN A 209 -6.79 -17.73 -5.34
C ASN A 209 -5.81 -18.13 -4.21
N SER A 210 -5.06 -17.17 -3.62
CA SER A 210 -4.10 -17.42 -2.54
C SER A 210 -4.41 -16.57 -1.31
N PHE A 211 -5.68 -16.51 -0.90
CA PHE A 211 -6.16 -15.58 0.13
C PHE A 211 -5.52 -15.76 1.52
N ASN A 212 -4.98 -16.96 1.79
CA ASN A 212 -4.32 -17.30 3.04
C ASN A 212 -2.79 -17.20 2.97
N GLN A 213 -2.23 -16.69 1.88
CA GLN A 213 -0.78 -16.53 1.72
C GLN A 213 -0.46 -15.13 1.21
N TRP A 214 0.24 -14.34 2.00
CA TRP A 214 0.62 -12.98 1.67
C TRP A 214 2.14 -12.87 1.58
N ARG A 215 2.63 -12.11 0.61
CA ARG A 215 4.03 -11.67 0.59
C ARG A 215 4.10 -10.31 1.28
N VAL A 216 4.91 -10.19 2.33
CA VAL A 216 5.06 -8.96 3.10
C VAL A 216 6.50 -8.45 2.96
N ILE A 217 6.64 -7.25 2.43
CA ILE A 217 7.90 -6.53 2.28
C ILE A 217 7.95 -5.49 3.40
N THR A 218 8.79 -5.73 4.40
CA THR A 218 8.85 -4.93 5.62
C THR A 218 9.78 -3.72 5.54
N ASP A 219 10.67 -3.70 4.54
CA ASP A 219 11.50 -2.54 4.18
C ASP A 219 11.33 -2.21 2.69
N VAL A 220 10.33 -1.36 2.41
CA VAL A 220 10.01 -0.93 1.04
C VAL A 220 11.15 -0.14 0.42
N ALA A 221 11.89 0.65 1.20
CA ALA A 221 12.98 1.47 0.67
C ALA A 221 14.08 0.58 0.09
N THR A 222 14.54 -0.41 0.87
CA THR A 222 15.54 -1.38 0.42
C THR A 222 15.03 -2.22 -0.75
N ALA A 223 13.77 -2.64 -0.73
CA ALA A 223 13.19 -3.44 -1.81
C ALA A 223 13.09 -2.66 -3.14
N VAL A 224 12.73 -1.37 -3.10
CA VAL A 224 12.71 -0.48 -4.26
C VAL A 224 14.11 -0.30 -4.84
N ASP A 225 15.08 0.00 -3.97
CA ASP A 225 16.47 0.20 -4.38
C ASP A 225 17.08 -1.08 -4.96
N ALA A 226 16.79 -2.26 -4.38
CA ALA A 226 17.18 -3.55 -4.93
C ALA A 226 16.53 -3.81 -6.30
N THR A 227 15.23 -3.54 -6.44
CA THR A 227 14.49 -3.71 -7.71
C THR A 227 15.09 -2.83 -8.82
N LEU A 228 15.41 -1.57 -8.51
CA LEU A 228 16.05 -0.65 -9.46
C LEU A 228 17.43 -1.11 -9.95
N ASN A 229 18.15 -1.86 -9.12
CA ASN A 229 19.48 -2.39 -9.43
C ASN A 229 19.44 -3.87 -9.89
N ALA A 230 18.26 -4.43 -10.17
CA ALA A 230 18.07 -5.85 -10.51
C ALA A 230 18.72 -6.81 -9.50
N LYS A 231 18.61 -6.49 -8.21
CA LYS A 231 19.10 -7.29 -7.09
C LYS A 231 17.93 -7.95 -6.35
N ALA A 232 18.25 -9.07 -5.71
CA ALA A 232 17.31 -9.71 -4.80
C ALA A 232 17.08 -8.89 -3.53
N PHE A 233 15.87 -8.95 -2.99
CA PHE A 233 15.53 -8.42 -1.67
C PHE A 233 14.75 -9.45 -0.86
N ASP A 234 14.78 -9.29 0.46
CA ASP A 234 14.09 -10.18 1.40
C ASP A 234 12.61 -9.79 1.55
N TYR A 235 11.75 -10.79 1.71
CA TYR A 235 10.34 -10.63 2.04
C TYR A 235 9.88 -11.76 2.95
N GLU A 236 8.81 -11.53 3.71
CA GLU A 236 8.18 -12.55 4.51
C GLU A 236 7.03 -13.20 3.74
N GLN A 237 7.07 -14.51 3.58
CA GLN A 237 5.89 -15.27 3.19
C GLN A 237 5.10 -15.61 4.44
N ARG A 238 3.96 -14.96 4.61
CA ARG A 238 3.04 -15.22 5.72
C ARG A 238 1.92 -16.12 5.24
N THR A 239 1.66 -17.21 5.95
CA THR A 239 0.64 -18.20 5.60
C THR A 239 -0.28 -18.44 6.79
N ARG A 240 -1.59 -18.56 6.52
CA ARG A 240 -2.59 -19.01 7.49
C ARG A 240 -3.12 -20.38 7.08
N ASP A 241 -3.08 -21.34 7.99
CA ASP A 241 -3.77 -22.61 7.77
C ASP A 241 -5.30 -22.35 7.77
N PRO A 242 -6.03 -22.72 6.70
CA PRO A 242 -7.47 -22.45 6.61
C PRO A 242 -8.32 -23.29 7.59
N THR A 243 -7.77 -24.36 8.15
CA THR A 243 -8.45 -25.30 9.05
C THR A 243 -8.18 -24.95 10.50
N THR A 244 -6.90 -24.75 10.86
CA THR A 244 -6.49 -24.49 12.25
C THR A 244 -6.42 -23.00 12.58
N GLY A 245 -6.30 -22.13 11.56
CA GLY A 245 -6.06 -20.70 11.74
C GLY A 245 -4.62 -20.38 12.19
N GLU A 246 -3.75 -21.38 12.26
CA GLU A 246 -2.35 -21.20 12.65
C GLU A 246 -1.58 -20.39 11.60
N MET A 247 -0.69 -19.53 12.09
CA MET A 247 0.02 -18.54 11.28
C MET A 247 1.49 -18.90 11.22
N THR A 248 2.05 -18.99 10.03
CA THR A 248 3.49 -19.21 9.81
C THR A 248 4.09 -18.04 9.05
N VAL A 249 5.34 -17.72 9.39
CA VAL A 249 6.14 -16.67 8.74
C VAL A 249 7.46 -17.30 8.30
N GLU A 250 7.75 -17.22 7.01
CA GLU A 250 8.97 -17.73 6.41
C GLU A 250 9.69 -16.58 5.67
N LEU A 251 10.96 -16.32 6.01
CA LEU A 251 11.77 -15.32 5.31
C LEU A 251 12.27 -15.89 3.97
N LYS A 252 11.98 -15.20 2.87
CA LYS A 252 12.34 -15.58 1.50
C LYS A 252 13.05 -14.45 0.79
N LYS A 253 13.74 -14.78 -0.29
CA LYS A 253 14.28 -13.80 -1.24
C LYS A 253 13.44 -13.77 -2.50
N ASN A 254 13.28 -12.58 -3.08
CA ASN A 254 12.74 -12.50 -4.43
C ASN A 254 13.76 -13.06 -5.44
N ASP A 255 13.26 -13.55 -6.56
CA ASP A 255 14.10 -13.79 -7.72
C ASP A 255 14.43 -12.41 -8.29
N GLY A 256 15.71 -12.04 -8.37
CA GLY A 256 16.19 -10.70 -8.76
C GLY A 256 15.83 -10.26 -10.20
N HIS A 257 14.99 -11.01 -10.91
CA HIS A 257 14.57 -10.81 -12.30
C HIS A 257 13.16 -10.25 -12.42
#